data_AF-A0A6I6JZE8-F1
#
_entry.id   AF-A0A6I6JZE8-F1
#
_cell.length_a   1.000
_cell.length_b   1.000
_cell.length_c   1.000
_cell.angle_alpha   90.00
_cell.angle_beta   90.00
_cell.angle_gamma   90.00
#
_symmetry.space_group_name_H-M   'P 1'
#
loop_
_entity.id
_entity.type
_entity.pdbx_description
1 polymer ?
#
loop_
_entity_poly.entity_id
_entity_poly.type
_entity_poly.pdbx_seq_one_letter_code
_entity_poly.pdbx_strand_id
1 'polypeptide(L)'
;MNQNTPMEIATKIFVNSGLMILAIIFGIILHKTGKPFHSETFAIHKLATLGFMILTIMLMLHFSRNDERTGLLVTLISWATASVLVIILSGKILSEGKFESIMLKLHRTASAGLLTTVLISFYKILCL
;
A
#
# COMPACT_ATOMS: atom_id res chain seq x y z
N MET A 1 -7.45 25.13 8.94
CA MET A 1 -6.32 24.21 9.23
C MET A 1 -6.80 23.20 10.25
N ASN A 2 -6.98 21.93 9.86
CA ASN A 2 -7.27 20.88 10.82
C ASN A 2 -5.94 20.47 11.47
N GLN A 3 -5.69 20.92 12.70
CA GLN A 3 -4.45 20.63 13.41
C GLN A 3 -4.54 19.23 14.01
N ASN A 4 -4.12 18.23 13.25
CA ASN A 4 -3.88 16.91 13.81
C ASN A 4 -2.78 17.04 14.87
N THR A 5 -2.99 16.50 16.06
CA THR A 5 -1.97 16.51 17.11
C THR A 5 -0.81 15.58 16.73
N PRO A 6 0.42 15.82 17.22
CA PRO A 6 1.56 14.93 16.93
C PRO A 6 1.29 13.47 17.34
N MET A 7 0.53 13.26 18.40
CA MET A 7 0.09 11.94 18.85
C MET A 7 -0.84 11.23 17.85
N GLU A 8 -1.72 11.99 17.20
CA GLU A 8 -2.64 11.46 16.18
C GLU A 8 -1.89 11.01 14.91
N ILE A 9 -0.88 11.77 14.49
CA ILE A 9 -0.04 11.43 13.34
C ILE A 9 0.78 10.17 13.64
N ALA A 10 1.42 10.10 14.81
CA ALA A 10 2.16 8.92 15.24
C ALA A 10 1.27 7.66 15.27
N THR A 11 0.04 7.79 15.76
CA THR A 11 -0.94 6.68 15.76
C THR A 11 -1.27 6.24 14.34
N LYS A 12 -1.53 7.17 13.41
CA LYS A 12 -1.81 6.84 12.00
C LYS A 12 -0.63 6.13 11.35
N ILE A 13 0.60 6.55 11.63
CA ILE A 13 1.83 5.89 11.14
C ILE A 13 1.91 4.46 11.68
N PHE A 14 1.74 4.28 12.99
CA PHE A 14 1.82 2.97 13.63
C PHE A 14 0.75 1.99 13.08
N VAL A 15 -0.50 2.45 12.97
CA VAL A 15 -1.59 1.65 12.39
C VAL A 15 -1.31 1.31 10.93
N ASN A 16 -0.79 2.26 10.14
CA ASN A 16 -0.45 2.04 8.74
C ASN A 16 0.66 0.99 8.57
N SER A 17 1.71 1.05 9.41
CA SER A 17 2.77 0.04 9.44
C SER A 17 2.24 -1.34 9.82
N GLY A 18 1.32 -1.42 10.79
CA GLY A 18 0.66 -2.67 11.16
C GLY A 18 -0.15 -3.28 10.01
N LEU A 19 -0.95 -2.46 9.31
CA LEU A 19 -1.73 -2.90 8.15
C LEU A 19 -0.85 -3.36 6.99
N MET A 20 0.29 -2.69 6.77
CA MET A 20 1.27 -3.10 5.75
C MET A 20 1.85 -4.48 6.06
N ILE A 21 2.29 -4.71 7.29
CA ILE A 21 2.83 -6.02 7.71
C ILE A 21 1.76 -7.11 7.55
N LEU A 22 0.52 -6.82 7.97
CA LEU A 22 -0.60 -7.74 7.83
C LEU A 22 -0.86 -8.09 6.36
N ALA A 23 -0.92 -7.08 5.48
CA ALA A 23 -1.12 -7.27 4.05
C ALA A 23 -0.02 -8.16 3.43
N ILE A 24 1.24 -7.94 3.81
CA ILE A 24 2.38 -8.74 3.33
C ILE A 24 2.28 -10.19 3.81
N ILE A 25 2.01 -10.42 5.11
CA ILE A 25 1.90 -11.77 5.67
C ILE A 25 0.80 -12.56 4.94
N PHE A 26 -0.40 -11.98 4.82
CA PHE A 26 -1.50 -12.65 4.12
C PHE A 26 -1.23 -12.81 2.63
N GLY A 27 -0.53 -11.87 1.99
CA GLY A 27 -0.09 -12.01 0.59
C GLY A 27 0.86 -13.19 0.38
N ILE A 28 1.79 -13.42 1.32
CA ILE A 28 2.69 -14.57 1.31
C ILE A 28 1.92 -15.86 1.57
N ILE A 29 0.99 -15.87 2.54
CA ILE A 29 0.15 -17.03 2.83
C ILE A 29 -0.67 -17.42 1.60
N LEU A 30 -1.35 -16.45 0.96
CA LEU A 30 -2.11 -16.63 -0.28
C LEU A 30 -1.24 -17.24 -1.39
N HIS A 31 0.01 -16.79 -1.50
CA HIS A 31 0.93 -17.35 -2.48
C HIS A 31 1.28 -18.82 -2.19
N LYS A 32 1.48 -19.19 -0.91
CA LYS A 32 1.86 -20.56 -0.50
C LYS A 32 0.68 -21.54 -0.54
N THR A 33 -0.53 -21.12 -0.18
CA THR A 33 -1.71 -22.00 -0.16
C THR A 33 -2.16 -22.43 -1.56
N GLY A 34 -1.71 -21.75 -2.61
CA GLY A 34 -2.14 -22.05 -3.97
C GLY A 34 -3.65 -21.87 -4.15
N LYS A 35 -4.18 -22.37 -5.28
CA LYS A 35 -5.63 -22.39 -5.53
C LYS A 35 -6.25 -23.71 -5.02
N PRO A 36 -7.49 -23.70 -4.52
CA PRO A 36 -8.39 -22.54 -4.38
C PRO A 36 -7.99 -21.62 -3.22
N PHE A 37 -8.08 -20.31 -3.43
CA PHE A 37 -7.82 -19.35 -2.36
C PHE A 37 -8.89 -19.51 -1.28
N HIS A 38 -8.46 -19.65 -0.03
CA HIS A 38 -9.39 -19.63 1.09
C HIS A 38 -10.01 -18.23 1.14
N SER A 39 -11.34 -18.15 1.09
CA SER A 39 -12.07 -16.88 0.96
C SER A 39 -11.73 -15.90 2.09
N GLU A 40 -11.46 -16.43 3.28
CA GLU A 40 -11.11 -15.68 4.49
C GLU A 40 -9.75 -14.97 4.37
N THR A 41 -8.67 -15.70 4.06
CA THR A 41 -7.33 -15.12 3.89
C THR A 41 -7.30 -14.12 2.73
N PHE A 42 -8.05 -14.39 1.67
CA PHE A 42 -8.21 -13.47 0.55
C PHE A 42 -8.93 -12.18 0.93
N ALA A 43 -10.02 -12.27 1.71
CA ALA A 43 -10.75 -11.11 2.20
C ALA A 43 -9.89 -10.28 3.15
N ILE A 44 -9.19 -10.91 4.10
CA ILE A 44 -8.30 -10.22 5.05
C ILE A 44 -7.17 -9.50 4.31
N HIS A 45 -6.51 -10.16 3.35
CA HIS A 45 -5.46 -9.51 2.55
C HIS A 45 -5.98 -8.26 1.83
N LYS A 46 -7.15 -8.34 1.18
CA LYS A 46 -7.76 -7.21 0.48
C LYS A 46 -8.14 -6.07 1.42
N LEU A 47 -8.76 -6.37 2.56
CA LEU A 47 -9.15 -5.37 3.54
C LEU A 47 -7.93 -4.69 4.17
N ALA A 48 -6.91 -5.46 4.54
CA ALA A 48 -5.66 -4.94 5.08
C ALA A 48 -4.96 -4.02 4.05
N THR A 49 -4.88 -4.46 2.79
CA THR A 49 -4.27 -3.69 1.71
C THR A 49 -5.04 -2.40 1.44
N LEU A 50 -6.36 -2.45 1.43
CA LEU A 50 -7.22 -1.28 1.23
C LEU A 50 -7.06 -0.28 2.38
N GLY A 51 -7.08 -0.75 3.63
CA GLY A 51 -6.90 0.10 4.81
C GLY A 51 -5.52 0.78 4.82
N PHE A 52 -4.47 0.01 4.55
CA PHE A 52 -3.10 0.51 4.38
C PHE A 52 -3.03 1.59 3.30
N MET A 53 -3.65 1.35 2.16
CA MET A 53 -3.61 2.27 1.03
C MET A 53 -4.30 3.60 1.34
N ILE A 54 -5.50 3.55 1.94
CA ILE A 54 -6.24 4.76 2.32
C ILE A 54 -5.43 5.59 3.32
N LEU A 55 -4.91 4.97 4.38
CA LEU A 55 -4.10 5.66 5.39
C LEU A 55 -2.81 6.23 4.81
N THR A 56 -2.14 5.49 3.93
CA THR A 56 -0.93 5.96 3.23
C THR A 56 -1.22 7.20 2.41
N ILE A 57 -2.29 7.22 1.60
CA ILE A 57 -2.67 8.38 0.79
C ILE A 57 -3.01 9.57 1.70
N MET A 58 -3.76 9.34 2.79
CA MET A 58 -4.10 10.40 3.75
C MET A 58 -2.86 11.01 4.40
N LEU A 59 -1.90 10.17 4.84
CA LEU A 59 -0.65 10.62 5.41
C LEU A 59 0.17 11.41 4.39
N MET A 60 0.31 10.90 3.16
CA MET A 60 1.05 11.58 2.10
C MET A 60 0.44 12.94 1.74
N LEU A 61 -0.89 13.04 1.63
CA LEU A 61 -1.58 14.31 1.37
C LEU A 61 -1.43 15.30 2.53
N HIS A 62 -1.41 14.81 3.77
CA HIS A 62 -1.17 15.63 4.95
C HIS A 62 0.24 16.25 4.91
N PHE A 63 1.28 15.45 4.69
CA PHE A 63 2.66 15.93 4.60
C PHE A 63 2.90 16.80 3.36
N SER A 64 2.31 16.46 2.21
CA SER A 64 2.46 17.25 0.98
C SER A 64 1.87 18.66 1.08
N ARG A 65 0.93 18.91 2.00
CA ARG A 65 0.38 20.26 2.24
C ARG A 65 1.24 21.10 3.19
N ASN A 66 2.12 20.47 3.95
CA ASN A 66 2.90 21.11 5.01
C ASN A 66 4.40 21.19 4.69
N ASP A 67 4.88 20.56 3.61
CA ASP A 67 6.30 20.54 3.21
C ASP A 67 6.54 21.36 1.92
N GLU A 68 7.44 22.34 2.00
CA GLU A 68 7.89 23.17 0.87
C GLU A 68 8.69 22.37 -0.17
N ARG A 69 9.22 21.17 0.18
CA ARG A 69 9.95 20.27 -0.74
C ARG A 69 9.00 19.31 -1.47
N THR A 70 7.96 19.90 -2.07
CA THR A 70 6.77 19.23 -2.59
C THR A 70 7.06 18.34 -3.80
N GLY A 71 8.07 18.66 -4.62
CA GLY A 71 8.34 17.96 -5.89
C GLY A 71 8.53 16.44 -5.77
N LEU A 72 9.36 15.99 -4.84
CA LEU A 72 9.61 14.55 -4.64
C LEU A 72 8.43 13.83 -3.97
N LEU A 73 7.71 14.49 -3.06
CA LEU A 73 6.53 13.87 -2.43
C LEU A 73 5.41 13.69 -3.45
N VAL A 74 5.19 14.68 -4.32
CA VAL A 74 4.21 14.60 -5.41
C VAL A 74 4.54 13.46 -6.37
N THR A 75 5.80 13.31 -6.79
CA THR A 75 6.18 12.20 -7.68
C THR A 75 6.00 10.84 -7.02
N LEU A 76 6.34 10.70 -5.74
CA LEU A 76 6.11 9.46 -4.97
C LEU A 76 4.60 9.16 -4.85
N ILE A 77 3.76 10.16 -4.62
CA ILE A 77 2.29 9.99 -4.57
C ILE A 77 1.75 9.54 -5.92
N SER A 78 2.20 10.15 -7.03
CA SER A 78 1.79 9.75 -8.37
C SER A 78 2.19 8.30 -8.66
N TRP A 79 3.41 7.91 -8.29
CA TRP A 79 3.89 6.54 -8.47
C TRP A 79 3.15 5.52 -7.59
N ALA A 80 2.89 5.86 -6.32
CA ALA A 80 2.09 5.03 -5.43
C ALA A 80 0.68 4.82 -5.99
N THR A 81 0.04 5.87 -6.49
CA THR A 81 -1.30 5.82 -7.09
C THR A 81 -1.33 4.92 -8.31
N ALA A 82 -0.35 5.05 -9.21
CA ALA A 82 -0.23 4.18 -10.37
C ALA A 82 -0.03 2.70 -9.97
N SER A 83 0.86 2.45 -9.00
CA SER A 83 1.13 1.10 -8.48
C SER A 83 -0.13 0.46 -7.87
N VAL A 84 -0.89 1.23 -7.09
CA VAL A 84 -2.17 0.83 -6.50
C VAL A 84 -3.17 0.37 -7.56
N LEU A 85 -3.34 1.15 -8.63
CA LEU A 85 -4.27 0.80 -9.69
C LEU A 85 -3.90 -0.54 -10.32
N VAL A 86 -2.60 -0.76 -10.57
CA VAL A 86 -2.10 -2.03 -11.10
C VAL A 86 -2.35 -3.18 -10.12
N ILE A 87 -2.12 -2.99 -8.82
CA ILE A 87 -2.35 -4.02 -7.77
C ILE A 87 -3.84 -4.42 -7.70
N ILE A 88 -4.75 -3.45 -7.72
CA ILE A 88 -6.20 -3.70 -7.66
C ILE A 88 -6.67 -4.45 -8.90
N LEU A 89 -6.29 -3.97 -10.09
CA LEU A 89 -6.70 -4.58 -11.36
C LEU A 89 -6.12 -5.99 -11.51
N SER A 90 -4.82 -6.15 -11.27
CA SER A 90 -4.17 -7.47 -11.32
C SER A 90 -4.77 -8.42 -10.27
N GLY A 91 -4.99 -7.97 -9.04
CA GLY A 91 -5.58 -8.78 -7.98
C GLY A 91 -7.00 -9.26 -8.30
N LYS A 92 -7.82 -8.43 -8.96
CA LYS A 92 -9.14 -8.84 -9.47
C LYS A 92 -9.00 -9.92 -10.54
N ILE A 93 -8.13 -9.72 -11.53
CA ILE A 93 -7.94 -10.67 -12.63
C ILE A 93 -7.38 -12.01 -12.13
N LEU A 94 -6.43 -12.00 -11.18
CA LEU A 94 -5.93 -13.21 -10.51
C LEU A 94 -7.06 -14.00 -9.82
N SER A 95 -8.00 -13.28 -9.19
CA SER A 95 -9.17 -13.87 -8.52
C SER A 95 -10.09 -14.61 -9.49
N GLU A 96 -10.18 -14.15 -10.74
CA GLU A 96 -10.96 -14.79 -11.81
C GLU A 96 -10.20 -15.93 -12.50
N GLY A 97 -8.92 -16.15 -12.17
CA GLY A 97 -8.08 -17.19 -12.78
C GLY A 97 -7.68 -16.95 -14.23
N LYS A 98 -7.70 -15.69 -14.68
CA LYS A 98 -7.25 -15.31 -16.01
C LYS A 98 -5.79 -14.84 -15.97
N PHE A 99 -5.03 -15.14 -17.03
CA PHE A 99 -3.66 -14.62 -17.24
C PHE A 99 -2.72 -14.78 -16.04
N GLU A 100 -2.80 -15.91 -15.32
CA GLU A 100 -2.20 -16.07 -13.98
C GLU A 100 -0.71 -15.69 -13.92
N SER A 101 0.10 -16.16 -14.87
CA SER A 101 1.54 -15.94 -14.88
C SER A 101 1.92 -14.47 -15.11
N ILE A 102 1.26 -13.80 -16.04
CA ILE A 102 1.52 -12.40 -16.39
C ILE A 102 0.99 -11.48 -15.27
N MET A 103 -0.24 -11.74 -14.82
CA MET A 103 -0.87 -10.92 -13.78
C MET A 103 -0.18 -11.07 -12.44
N LEU A 104 0.31 -12.27 -12.09
CA LEU A 104 1.09 -12.46 -10.87
C LEU A 104 2.42 -11.70 -10.91
N LYS A 105 3.10 -11.69 -12.06
CA LYS A 105 4.31 -10.88 -12.25
C LYS A 105 4.02 -9.39 -12.08
N LEU A 106 2.98 -8.87 -12.74
CA LEU A 106 2.56 -7.47 -12.62
C LEU A 106 2.15 -7.10 -11.19
N HIS A 107 1.39 -7.96 -10.52
CA HIS A 107 0.95 -7.74 -9.15
C HIS A 107 2.16 -7.64 -8.21
N ARG A 108 3.15 -8.53 -8.38
CA ARG A 108 4.38 -8.53 -7.57
C ARG A 108 5.26 -7.30 -7.83
N THR A 109 5.48 -6.94 -9.10
CA THR A 109 6.31 -5.78 -9.43
C THR A 109 5.66 -4.49 -8.95
N ALA A 110 4.34 -4.35 -9.12
CA ALA A 110 3.61 -3.20 -8.59
C ALA A 110 3.61 -3.16 -7.05
N SER A 111 3.45 -4.31 -6.39
CA SER A 111 3.54 -4.40 -4.92
C SER A 111 4.93 -4.01 -4.41
N ALA A 112 5.99 -4.47 -5.07
CA ALA A 112 7.36 -4.08 -4.74
C ALA A 112 7.57 -2.57 -4.95
N GLY A 113 7.08 -2.01 -6.07
CA GLY A 113 7.15 -0.58 -6.36
C GLY A 113 6.38 0.28 -5.36
N LEU A 114 5.21 -0.19 -4.89
CA LEU A 114 4.45 0.48 -3.85
C LEU A 114 5.21 0.45 -2.52
N LEU A 115 5.77 -0.70 -2.14
CA LEU A 115 6.53 -0.86 -0.91
C LEU A 115 7.76 0.05 -0.88
N THR A 116 8.54 0.11 -1.96
CA THR A 116 9.71 0.99 -2.04
C THR A 116 9.32 2.46 -1.93
N THR A 117 8.24 2.86 -2.60
CA THR A 117 7.71 4.23 -2.53
C THR A 117 7.33 4.60 -1.10
N VAL A 118 6.62 3.72 -0.41
CA VAL A 118 6.20 3.91 0.97
C VAL A 118 7.41 4.02 1.89
N LEU A 119 8.41 3.15 1.76
CA LEU A 119 9.64 3.19 2.55
C LEU A 119 10.41 4.50 2.34
N ILE A 120 10.55 4.96 1.09
CA ILE A 120 11.22 6.23 0.76
C ILE A 120 10.46 7.41 1.36
N SER A 121 9.13 7.42 1.23
CA SER A 121 8.29 8.46 1.82
C SER A 121 8.41 8.49 3.34
N PHE A 122 8.37 7.33 4.02
CA PHE A 122 8.54 7.25 5.46
C PHE A 122 9.93 7.72 5.91
N TYR A 123 10.99 7.28 5.23
CA TYR A 123 12.35 7.74 5.52
C TYR A 123 12.45 9.27 5.40
N LYS A 124 11.89 9.84 4.33
CA LYS A 124 11.91 11.29 4.13
C LYS A 124 11.13 12.04 5.20
N ILE A 125 9.97 11.53 5.61
CA ILE A 125 9.16 12.12 6.68
C ILE A 125 9.89 12.05 8.03
N LEU A 126 10.64 10.97 8.32
CA LEU A 126 11.34 10.78 9.59
C LEU A 126 12.65 11.58 9.70
N CYS A 127 13.33 11.82 8.58
CA CYS A 127 14.59 12.57 8.52
C CYS A 127 14.41 14.08 8.30
N LEU A 128 13.17 14.58 8.27
CA LEU A 128 12.81 16.00 8.19
C LEU A 128 12.60 16.55 9.61
#